data_AF-A0A8H1L616-F1
#
_entry.id   AF-A0A8H1L616-F1
#
_cell.length_a   1.000
_cell.length_b   1.000
_cell.length_c   1.000
_cell.angle_alpha   90.00
_cell.angle_beta   90.00
_cell.angle_gamma   90.00
#
_symmetry.space_group_name_H-M   'P 1'
#
loop_
_entity.id
_entity.type
_entity.pdbx_description
1 polymer ?
#
loop_
_entity_poly.entity_id
_entity_poly.type
_entity_poly.pdbx_seq_one_letter_code
_entity_poly.pdbx_strand_id
1 'polypeptide(L)' 'MIVRFLGGPLGGRVLTTTGAPWAGGWLSAGGAGWGLYIPVHRDPTTGVVLAEARVTIPRRR' A
#
# COMPACT_ATOMS: atom_id res chain seq x y z
N MET A 1 10.97 -6.99 0.32
CA MET A 1 10.41 -6.90 -1.04
C MET A 1 9.99 -5.46 -1.31
N ILE A 2 9.96 -5.03 -2.57
CA ILE A 2 9.59 -3.66 -2.95
C ILE A 2 8.39 -3.71 -3.89
N VAL A 3 7.32 -2.99 -3.56
CA VAL A 3 6.17 -2.79 -4.45
C VAL A 3 6.26 -1.40 -5.05
N ARG A 4 6.29 -1.30 -6.38
CA ARG A 4 6.33 -0.02 -7.12
C ARG A 4 5.00 0.19 -7.84
N PHE A 5 4.39 1.36 -7.65
CA PHE A 5 3.10 1.69 -8.26
C PHE A 5 3.34 2.31 -9.65
N LEU A 6 2.81 1.67 -10.69
CA LEU A 6 3.08 2.03 -12.08
C LEU A 6 2.31 3.28 -12.56
N GLY A 7 1.13 3.55 -11.99
CA GLY A 7 0.27 4.62 -12.49
C GLY A 7 -0.85 5.02 -11.52
N GLY A 8 -1.73 5.89 -12.00
CA GLY A 8 -2.81 6.46 -11.21
C GLY A 8 -2.30 7.41 -10.11
N PRO A 9 -3.13 7.69 -9.09
CA PRO A 9 -2.80 8.66 -8.03
C PRO A 9 -1.59 8.28 -7.16
N LEU A 10 -1.11 7.04 -7.26
CA LEU A 10 0.07 6.53 -6.56
C LEU A 10 1.27 6.30 -7.50
N GLY A 11 1.18 6.66 -8.78
CA GLY A 11 2.26 6.47 -9.74
C GLY A 11 3.61 6.98 -9.21
N GLY A 12 4.64 6.14 -9.32
CA GLY A 12 6.00 6.45 -8.86
C GLY A 12 6.23 6.29 -7.35
N ARG A 13 5.20 5.96 -6.56
CA ARG A 13 5.37 5.65 -5.13
C ARG A 13 5.90 4.23 -4.92
N VAL A 14 6.47 3.99 -3.75
CA VAL A 14 7.10 2.73 -3.37
C VAL A 14 6.64 2.33 -1.98
N LEU A 15 6.24 1.07 -1.83
CA LEU A 15 6.02 0.44 -0.53
C LEU A 15 7.11 -0.61 -0.29
N THR A 16 7.93 -0.38 0.73
CA THR A 16 8.96 -1.31 1.16
C THR A 16 8.35 -2.30 2.15
N THR A 17 8.46 -3.59 1.87
CA THR A 17 8.02 -4.68 2.73
C THR A 17 9.20 -5.52 3.20
N THR A 18 9.06 -6.20 4.33
CA THR A 18 10.09 -7.10 4.88
C THR A 18 9.73 -8.56 4.57
N GLY A 19 10.52 -9.50 5.10
CA GLY A 19 10.18 -10.93 5.08
C GLY A 19 9.14 -11.33 6.14
N ALA A 20 8.68 -10.39 6.98
CA ALA A 20 7.71 -10.65 8.01
C ALA A 20 6.33 -11.03 7.42
N PRO A 21 5.51 -11.81 8.14
CA PRO A 21 4.17 -12.19 7.67
C PRO A 21 3.25 -11.01 7.38
N TRP A 22 3.48 -9.88 8.07
CA TRP A 22 2.70 -8.65 7.89
C TRP A 22 3.63 -7.46 7.68
N ALA A 23 3.27 -6.62 6.71
CA ALA A 23 3.85 -5.30 6.49
C ALA A 23 2.73 -4.33 6.11
N GLY A 24 2.95 -3.03 6.30
CA GLY A 24 1.99 -2.04 5.82
C GLY A 24 2.56 -0.64 5.83
N GLY A 25 1.95 0.23 5.03
CA GLY A 25 2.40 1.62 4.92
C GLY A 25 1.30 2.52 4.43
N TRP A 26 1.42 3.79 4.82
CA TRP A 26 0.60 4.88 4.31
C TRP A 26 1.24 5.49 3.07
N LEU A 27 0.44 5.67 2.03
CA LEU A 27 0.83 6.34 0.81
C LEU A 27 -0.13 7.49 0.52
N SER A 28 0.40 8.70 0.42
CA SER A 28 -0.40 9.87 0.03
C SER A 28 -0.58 9.89 -1.48
N ALA A 29 -1.83 9.96 -1.94
CA ALA A 29 -2.15 10.23 -3.33
C ALA A 29 -1.97 11.73 -3.58
N GLY A 30 -0.79 12.11 -4.10
CA GLY A 30 -0.41 13.51 -4.30
C GLY A 30 -1.46 14.29 -5.07
N GLY A 31 -1.87 15.45 -4.55
CA GLY A 31 -2.90 16.31 -5.15
C GLY A 31 -4.34 15.83 -5.00
N ALA A 32 -4.59 14.57 -4.62
CA ALA A 32 -5.94 14.00 -4.57
C ALA A 32 -6.61 14.15 -3.19
N GLY A 33 -5.87 14.57 -2.16
CA GLY A 33 -6.42 14.83 -0.82
C GLY A 33 -6.84 13.58 -0.05
N TRP A 34 -6.48 12.38 -0.50
CA TRP A 34 -6.75 11.11 0.19
C TRP A 34 -5.46 10.27 0.36
N GLY A 35 -5.47 9.35 1.32
CA GLY A 35 -4.37 8.44 1.61
C GLY A 35 -4.76 6.98 1.41
N LEU A 36 -3.83 6.14 0.97
CA LEU A 36 -4.00 4.69 0.90
C LEU A 36 -3.21 4.02 2.01
N TYR A 37 -3.87 3.21 2.83
CA TYR A 37 -3.19 2.22 3.65
C TYR A 37 -3.19 0.89 2.91
N ILE A 38 -2.01 0.27 2.77
CA ILE A 38 -1.87 -1.04 2.13
C ILE A 38 -1.30 -2.01 3.16
N PRO A 39 -2.11 -2.84 3.83
CA PRO A 39 -1.59 -4.01 4.52
C PRO A 39 -1.19 -5.07 3.48
N VAL A 40 -0.01 -5.64 3.69
CA VAL A 40 0.56 -6.71 2.90
C VAL A 40 0.73 -7.91 3.81
N HIS A 41 0.05 -9.00 3.48
CA HIS A 41 0.22 -10.29 4.13
C HIS A 41 1.06 -11.21 3.24
N ARG A 42 2.07 -11.83 3.82
CA ARG A 42 2.84 -12.89 3.16
C ARG A 42 2.41 -14.22 3.74
N ASP A 43 1.84 -15.07 2.90
CA ASP A 43 1.58 -16.46 3.25
C ASP A 43 2.93 -17.16 3.53
N PRO A 44 3.16 -17.65 4.76
CA PRO A 44 4.43 -18.29 5.12
C PRO A 44 4.61 -19.67 4.46
N THR A 45 3.52 -20.29 4.01
CA THR A 45 3.50 -21.63 3.39
C THR A 45 3.73 -21.55 1.89
N THR A 46 3.05 -20.64 1.22
CA THR A 46 3.09 -20.52 -0.26
C THR A 46 4.03 -19.42 -0.75
N GLY A 47 4.42 -18.49 0.14
CA GLY A 47 5.19 -17.30 -0.22
C GLY A 47 4.39 -16.25 -0.99
N VAL A 48 3.10 -16.50 -1.28
CA VAL A 48 2.22 -15.57 -1.98
C VAL A 48 2.04 -14.31 -1.15
N VAL A 49 2.04 -13.17 -1.82
CA VAL A 49 1.88 -11.85 -1.21
C VAL A 49 0.50 -11.31 -1.56
N LEU A 50 -0.32 -11.12 -0.54
CA LEU A 50 -1.66 -10.55 -0.62
C LEU A 50 -1.59 -9.09 -0.16
N ALA A 51 -2.22 -8.18 -0.90
CA ALA A 51 -2.28 -6.77 -0.54
C ALA A 51 -3.74 -6.29 -0.61
N GLU A 52 -4.18 -5.56 0.41
CA GLU A 52 -5.49 -4.92 0.43
C GLU A 52 -5.32 -3.40 0.19
N ALA A 53 -6.20 -2.78 -0.59
CA ALA A 53 -6.17 -1.33 -0.79
C ALA A 53 -7.23 -0.67 0.11
N ARG A 54 -6.80 -0.01 1.19
CA ARG A 54 -7.71 0.73 2.09
C ARG A 54 -7.62 2.24 1.88
N VAL A 55 -8.59 2.79 1.15
CA VAL A 55 -8.66 4.22 0.85
C VAL A 55 -9.23 4.98 2.05
N THR A 56 -8.50 5.99 2.50
CA THR A 56 -8.97 6.95 3.51
C THR A 56 -9.09 8.33 2.87
N ILE A 57 -10.33 8.81 2.75
CA ILE A 57 -10.64 10.16 2.29
C ILE A 57 -10.99 11.00 3.52
N PRO A 58 -10.26 12.07 3.85
CA PRO A 58 -10.67 13.01 4.89
C PRO A 58 -12.08 13.52 4.59
N ARG A 59 -12.98 13.42 5.57
CA ARG A 59 -14.29 14.07 5.45
C ARG A 59 -14.08 15.57 5.39
N ARG A 60 -14.51 16.21 4.30
CA ARG A 60 -14.61 17.68 4.23
C ARG A 60 -15.59 18.12 5.33
N ARG A 61 -15.14 19.04 6.20
CA ARG A 61 -16.01 19.78 7.12
C ARG A 61 -16.75 20.87 6.37
#